data_AF-A0A3B9XKG2-F1
#
_entry.id   AF-A0A3B9XKG2-F1
#
_cell.length_a   1.000
_cell.length_b   1.000
_cell.length_c   1.000
_cell.angle_alpha   90.00
_cell.angle_beta   90.00
_cell.angle_gamma   90.00
#
_symmetry.space_group_name_H-M   'P 1'
#
loop_
_entity.id
_entity.type
_entity.pdbx_description
1 polymer ?
#
loop_
_entity_poly.entity_id
_entity_poly.type
_entity_poly.pdbx_seq_one_letter_code
_entity_poly.pdbx_strand_id
1 'polypeptide(L)'
;MSEQFFHVGQRWSNTAETDLGIGIVTQVNERTVTLFFPSTEELRNYAQANAPLTRLEFQPRDMIETEDGTNYRVLTRHEEEGLYFYEAESDNGEVKILCESQVQGSSSMPEPLKRLLQGHFEHYKTFGMRLKTWELQSHYDQNPAKGFIGPRVDPIPHQFHIAQTVSRHAEARVMLADEVGLGKTIEAG
;
A
#
# COMPACT_ATOMS: atom_id res chain seq x y z
N MET A 1 9.33 25.07 8.08
CA MET A 1 8.57 24.31 7.06
C MET A 1 8.94 24.94 5.74
N SER A 2 9.70 24.23 4.92
CA SER A 2 10.10 24.68 3.58
C SER A 2 8.85 24.82 2.71
N GLU A 3 8.63 25.99 2.11
CA GLU A 3 7.62 26.15 1.06
C GLU A 3 7.89 25.11 -0.04
N GLN A 4 6.93 24.21 -0.26
CA GLN A 4 6.99 23.22 -1.31
C GLN A 4 6.35 23.82 -2.57
N PHE A 5 7.16 24.06 -3.59
CA PHE A 5 6.69 24.52 -4.90
C PHE A 5 6.35 23.32 -5.78
N PHE A 6 5.08 23.21 -6.15
CA PHE A 6 4.58 22.15 -7.02
C PHE A 6 4.61 22.61 -8.49
N HIS A 7 5.12 21.74 -9.36
CA HIS A 7 5.11 21.92 -10.81
C HIS A 7 4.46 20.70 -11.48
N VAL A 8 3.73 20.93 -12.56
CA VAL A 8 3.12 19.85 -13.34
C VAL A 8 4.22 18.94 -13.89
N GLY A 9 4.05 17.62 -13.73
CA GLY A 9 5.02 16.61 -14.13
C GLY A 9 5.92 16.10 -12.99
N GLN A 10 5.94 16.76 -11.83
CA GLN A 10 6.74 16.30 -10.69
C GLN A 10 6.23 14.98 -10.10
N ARG A 11 7.15 14.17 -9.56
CA ARG A 11 6.84 12.91 -8.86
C ARG A 11 6.83 13.08 -7.34
N TRP A 12 5.79 12.58 -6.68
CA TRP A 12 5.60 12.72 -5.22
C TRP A 12 4.96 11.45 -4.62
N SER A 13 5.32 11.10 -3.39
CA SER A 13 4.68 10.03 -2.62
C SER A 13 3.84 10.61 -1.48
N ASN A 14 2.74 9.93 -1.14
CA ASN A 14 1.94 10.26 0.04
C ASN A 14 2.48 9.48 1.26
N THR A 15 2.90 10.22 2.29
CA THR A 15 3.46 9.64 3.52
C THR A 15 2.41 9.12 4.50
N ALA A 16 1.14 9.55 4.36
CA ALA A 16 0.02 9.08 5.16
C ALA A 16 -0.67 7.84 4.55
N GLU A 17 -0.74 7.77 3.23
CA GLU A 17 -1.36 6.67 2.46
C GLU A 17 -0.31 6.03 1.54
N THR A 18 0.56 5.19 2.10
CA THR A 18 1.65 4.53 1.35
C THR A 18 1.15 3.59 0.24
N ASP A 19 -0.07 3.06 0.39
CA ASP A 19 -0.68 2.12 -0.55
C ASP A 19 -0.98 2.76 -1.92
N LEU A 20 -1.07 4.09 -2.00
CA LEU A 20 -1.24 4.82 -3.26
C LEU A 20 0.02 4.78 -4.15
N GLY A 21 1.20 4.55 -3.56
CA GLY A 21 2.47 4.57 -4.27
C GLY A 21 2.93 5.97 -4.67
N ILE A 22 3.47 6.09 -5.88
CA ILE A 22 4.07 7.31 -6.43
C ILE A 22 3.07 8.00 -7.36
N GLY A 23 2.75 9.26 -7.09
CA GLY A 23 1.89 10.10 -7.91
C GLY A 23 2.66 11.08 -8.79
N ILE A 24 1.99 11.57 -9.84
CA ILE A 24 2.44 12.64 -10.74
C ILE A 24 1.56 13.85 -10.53
N VAL A 25 2.14 15.04 -10.37
CA VAL A 25 1.39 16.30 -10.35
C VAL A 25 0.79 16.57 -11.72
N THR A 26 -0.54 16.59 -11.82
CA THR A 26 -1.27 16.87 -13.06
C THR A 26 -1.77 18.30 -13.14
N GLN A 27 -2.08 18.92 -11.99
CA GLN A 27 -2.57 20.28 -11.92
C GLN A 27 -2.13 20.97 -10.64
N VAL A 28 -1.77 22.26 -10.75
CA VAL A 28 -1.41 23.13 -9.64
C VAL A 28 -2.32 24.36 -9.69
N ASN A 29 -3.05 24.62 -8.60
CA ASN A 29 -3.87 25.82 -8.41
C ASN A 29 -3.27 26.69 -7.28
N GLU A 30 -3.88 27.82 -6.95
CA GLU A 30 -3.35 28.72 -5.89
C GLU A 30 -3.21 28.08 -4.50
N ARG A 31 -4.09 27.14 -4.15
CA ARG A 31 -4.12 26.53 -2.80
C ARG A 31 -4.10 25.01 -2.81
N THR A 32 -4.23 24.39 -3.99
CA THR A 32 -4.37 22.94 -4.10
C THR A 32 -3.46 22.38 -5.18
N VAL A 33 -3.13 21.10 -5.04
CA VAL A 33 -2.36 20.33 -6.02
C VAL A 33 -3.06 19.00 -6.27
N THR A 34 -3.24 18.67 -7.54
CA THR A 34 -3.85 17.41 -7.97
C THR A 34 -2.75 16.45 -8.42
N LEU A 35 -2.74 15.24 -7.86
CA LEU A 35 -1.84 14.16 -8.23
C LEU A 35 -2.63 12.99 -8.80
N PHE A 36 -2.10 12.39 -9.86
CA PHE A 36 -2.56 11.10 -10.38
C PHE A 36 -1.64 9.99 -9.87
N PHE A 37 -2.20 8.93 -9.30
CA PHE A 37 -1.48 7.77 -8.79
C PHE A 37 -1.68 6.57 -9.75
N PRO A 38 -0.69 6.25 -10.61
CA PRO A 38 -0.85 5.21 -11.63
C PRO A 38 -1.09 3.82 -11.04
N SER A 39 -0.54 3.52 -9.86
CA SER A 39 -0.66 2.20 -9.22
C SER A 39 -2.10 1.86 -8.79
N THR A 40 -2.92 2.87 -8.48
CA THR A 40 -4.31 2.70 -8.06
C THR A 40 -5.32 3.32 -9.04
N GLU A 41 -4.83 3.96 -10.11
CA GLU A 41 -5.61 4.72 -11.09
C GLU A 41 -6.47 5.84 -10.47
N GLU A 42 -6.01 6.43 -9.37
CA GLU A 42 -6.76 7.47 -8.65
C GLU A 42 -6.21 8.88 -8.85
N LEU A 43 -7.11 9.87 -8.89
CA LEU A 43 -6.79 11.29 -8.75
C LEU A 43 -7.07 11.74 -7.32
N ARG A 44 -6.08 12.35 -6.66
CA ARG A 44 -6.23 12.96 -5.34
C ARG A 44 -5.87 14.44 -5.39
N ASN A 45 -6.61 15.24 -4.64
CA ASN A 45 -6.40 16.68 -4.53
C ASN A 45 -6.02 17.03 -3.09
N TYR A 46 -4.90 17.73 -2.91
CA TYR A 46 -4.36 18.09 -1.61
C TYR A 46 -4.25 19.60 -1.46
N ALA A 47 -4.41 20.10 -0.23
CA ALA A 47 -4.11 21.50 0.09
C ALA A 47 -2.59 21.67 0.22
N GLN A 48 -1.99 22.58 -0.55
CA GLN A 48 -0.53 22.73 -0.63
C GLN A 48 0.14 23.02 0.72
N ALA A 49 -0.53 23.76 1.60
CA ALA A 49 0.04 24.20 2.88
C ALA A 49 0.39 23.05 3.84
N ASN A 50 -0.34 21.93 3.79
CA ASN A 50 -0.21 20.82 4.75
C ASN A 50 -0.31 19.45 4.06
N ALA A 51 0.01 19.36 2.77
CA ALA A 51 -0.06 18.09 2.06
C ALA A 51 0.97 17.11 2.64
N PRO A 52 0.60 15.87 3.00
CA PRO A 52 1.55 14.86 3.49
C PRO A 52 2.38 14.26 2.34
N LEU A 53 2.88 15.11 1.44
CA LEU A 53 3.56 14.73 0.20
C LEU A 53 5.07 14.90 0.35
N THR A 54 5.82 13.91 -0.12
CA THR A 54 7.28 13.96 -0.21
C THR A 54 7.70 13.86 -1.67
N ARG A 55 8.51 14.81 -2.15
CA ARG A 55 9.00 14.80 -3.54
C ARG A 55 9.93 13.61 -3.73
N LEU A 56 9.73 12.86 -4.80
CA LEU A 56 10.60 11.77 -5.16
C LEU A 56 11.79 12.32 -5.95
N GLU A 57 12.99 12.15 -5.40
CA GLU A 57 14.23 12.55 -6.05
C GLU A 57 15.22 11.39 -6.08
N PHE A 58 15.98 11.30 -7.17
CA PHE A 58 17.05 10.32 -7.34
C PHE A 58 18.40 11.01 -7.38
N GLN A 59 19.41 10.34 -6.85
CA GLN A 59 20.78 10.80 -6.81
C GLN A 59 21.62 10.07 -7.86
N PRO A 60 22.78 10.63 -8.27
CA PRO A 60 23.75 9.87 -9.05
C PRO A 60 24.01 8.49 -8.43
N ARG A 61 24.02 7.46 -9.29
CA ARG A 61 24.15 6.02 -9.00
C ARG A 61 22.88 5.31 -8.55
N ASP A 62 21.76 6.00 -8.35
CA ASP A 62 20.46 5.35 -8.16
C ASP A 62 20.01 4.65 -9.44
N MET A 63 19.24 3.56 -9.31
CA MET A 63 18.54 2.97 -10.45
C MET A 63 17.11 3.50 -10.49
N ILE A 64 16.71 3.97 -11.66
CA ILE A 64 15.38 4.43 -11.98
C ILE A 64 14.74 3.50 -13.00
N GLU A 65 13.43 3.32 -12.88
CA GLU A 65 12.64 2.50 -13.79
C GLU A 65 11.67 3.39 -14.58
N THR A 66 11.63 3.21 -15.90
CA THR A 66 10.66 3.87 -16.78
C THR A 66 9.39 3.05 -16.93
N GLU A 67 8.32 3.63 -17.47
CA GLU A 67 7.03 2.95 -17.72
C GLU A 67 7.14 1.66 -18.54
N ASP A 68 8.11 1.58 -19.46
CA ASP A 68 8.37 0.36 -20.26
C ASP A 68 9.09 -0.76 -19.47
N GLY A 69 9.29 -0.60 -18.16
CA GLY A 69 10.03 -1.52 -17.29
C GLY A 69 11.55 -1.51 -17.52
N THR A 70 12.06 -0.57 -18.32
CA THR A 70 13.49 -0.44 -18.57
C THR A 70 14.17 0.26 -17.40
N ASN A 71 15.27 -0.32 -16.95
CA ASN A 71 16.09 0.21 -15.87
C ASN A 71 17.22 1.08 -16.42
N TYR A 72 17.46 2.21 -15.75
CA TYR A 72 18.58 3.10 -16.04
C TYR A 72 19.27 3.46 -14.74
N ARG A 73 20.60 3.58 -14.79
CA ARG A 73 21.43 4.10 -13.71
C ARG A 73 21.63 5.59 -13.89
N VAL A 74 21.24 6.39 -12.90
CA VAL A 74 21.43 7.84 -12.93
C VAL A 74 22.92 8.18 -12.91
N LEU A 75 23.40 8.93 -13.88
CA LEU A 75 24.75 9.47 -13.94
C LEU A 75 24.80 10.86 -13.30
N THR A 76 23.87 11.73 -13.69
CA THR A 76 23.74 13.10 -13.17
C THR A 76 22.28 13.54 -13.19
N ARG A 77 21.98 14.55 -12.37
CA ARG A 77 20.66 15.17 -12.26
C ARG A 77 20.80 16.67 -12.51
N HIS A 78 19.92 17.18 -13.37
CA HIS A 78 19.76 18.59 -13.64
C HIS A 78 18.35 19.03 -13.25
N GLU A 79 18.19 20.29 -12.84
CA GLU A 79 16.89 20.90 -12.57
C GLU A 79 16.66 22.02 -13.56
N GLU A 80 15.53 21.97 -14.26
CA GLU A 80 15.11 22.99 -15.22
C GLU A 80 13.62 23.25 -15.04
N GLU A 81 13.23 24.51 -14.89
CA GLU A 81 11.83 24.94 -14.67
C GLU A 81 11.10 24.22 -13.53
N GLY A 82 11.83 23.79 -12.50
CA GLY A 82 11.28 23.09 -11.33
C GLY A 82 11.05 21.59 -11.54
N LEU A 83 11.50 21.02 -12.66
CA LEU A 83 11.49 19.59 -12.95
C LEU A 83 12.91 19.00 -12.94
N TYR A 84 13.02 17.75 -12.51
CA TYR A 84 14.28 17.00 -12.57
C TYR A 84 14.44 16.26 -13.89
N PHE A 85 15.61 16.42 -14.50
CA PHE A 85 16.07 15.67 -15.66
C PHE A 85 17.26 14.81 -15.25
N TYR A 86 17.15 13.51 -15.47
CA TYR A 86 18.15 12.52 -15.15
C TYR A 86 18.86 12.09 -16.42
N GLU A 87 20.16 12.34 -16.52
CA GLU A 87 21.00 11.66 -17.50
C GLU A 87 21.29 10.28 -16.94
N ALA A 88 20.81 9.23 -17.61
CA ALA A 88 20.84 7.88 -17.10
C ALA A 88 21.26 6.87 -18.18
N GLU A 89 22.02 5.87 -17.76
CA GLU A 89 22.62 4.84 -18.61
C GLU A 89 21.86 3.53 -18.43
N SER A 90 21.39 2.91 -19.52
CA SER A 90 20.79 1.58 -19.49
C SER A 90 21.86 0.48 -19.41
N ASP A 91 21.47 -0.76 -19.10
CA ASP A 91 22.38 -1.92 -19.05
C ASP A 91 23.11 -2.18 -20.39
N ASN A 92 22.55 -1.72 -21.51
CA ASN A 92 23.16 -1.79 -22.84
C ASN A 92 24.18 -0.67 -23.12
N GLY A 93 24.44 0.23 -22.18
CA GLY A 93 25.34 1.37 -22.33
C GLY A 93 24.76 2.57 -23.09
N GLU A 94 23.45 2.56 -23.38
CA GLU A 94 22.77 3.71 -23.98
C GLU A 94 22.49 4.78 -22.92
N VAL A 95 22.92 6.01 -23.18
CA VAL A 95 22.67 7.16 -22.30
C VAL A 95 21.50 7.96 -22.82
N LYS A 96 20.52 8.23 -21.95
CA LYS A 96 19.31 8.98 -22.25
C LYS A 96 19.02 10.01 -21.17
N ILE A 97 18.43 11.13 -21.57
CA ILE A 97 17.90 12.13 -20.65
C ILE A 97 16.43 11.77 -20.38
N LEU A 98 16.10 11.50 -19.13
CA LEU A 98 14.77 11.14 -18.66
C LEU A 98 14.22 12.26 -17.77
N CYS A 99 13.03 12.76 -18.11
CA CYS A 99 12.31 13.68 -17.23
C CYS A 99 11.73 12.89 -16.05
N GLU A 100 11.64 13.48 -14.85
CA GLU A 100 11.06 12.81 -13.67
C GLU A 100 9.64 12.28 -13.92
N SER A 101 8.87 12.91 -14.81
CA SER A 101 7.55 12.43 -15.22
C SER A 101 7.58 11.04 -15.87
N GLN A 102 8.70 10.66 -16.50
CA GLN A 102 8.89 9.35 -17.15
C GLN A 102 9.39 8.26 -16.18
N VAL A 103 9.76 8.63 -14.95
CA VAL A 103 10.29 7.70 -13.95
C VAL A 103 9.16 7.19 -13.08
N GLN A 104 8.89 5.88 -13.11
CA GLN A 104 7.85 5.26 -12.29
C GLN A 104 8.31 4.91 -10.87
N GLY A 105 9.61 4.71 -10.65
CA GLY A 105 10.12 4.35 -9.34
C GLY A 105 11.62 4.05 -9.32
N SER A 106 12.09 3.51 -8.20
CA SER A 106 13.46 3.02 -8.03
C SER A 106 13.46 1.50 -8.05
N SER A 107 14.22 0.89 -8.95
CA SER A 107 14.31 -0.57 -9.08
C SER A 107 15.44 -1.20 -8.24
N SER A 108 16.26 -0.42 -7.54
CA SER A 108 17.51 -0.96 -6.97
C SER A 108 17.40 -1.54 -5.57
N MET A 109 16.35 -1.28 -4.79
CA MET A 109 16.35 -1.78 -3.42
C MET A 109 14.97 -1.98 -2.81
N PRO A 110 14.68 -3.16 -2.23
CA PRO A 110 13.49 -3.35 -1.41
C PRO A 110 13.44 -2.25 -0.35
N GLU A 111 12.30 -1.59 -0.22
CA GLU A 111 12.08 -0.50 0.73
C GLU A 111 12.56 -0.81 2.17
N PRO A 112 12.43 -2.05 2.70
CA PRO A 112 12.98 -2.40 4.01
C PRO A 112 14.51 -2.29 4.08
N LEU A 113 15.22 -2.67 3.02
CA LEU A 113 16.68 -2.58 2.93
C LEU A 113 17.12 -1.10 2.78
N LYS A 114 16.38 -0.31 2.00
CA LYS A 114 16.59 1.15 1.90
C LYS A 114 16.42 1.83 3.26
N ARG A 115 15.35 1.52 3.98
CA ARG A 115 15.10 2.01 5.34
C ARG A 115 16.23 1.61 6.30
N LEU A 116 16.68 0.37 6.24
CA LEU A 116 17.77 -0.12 7.09
C LEU A 116 19.09 0.63 6.84
N LEU A 117 19.51 0.79 5.58
CA LEU A 117 20.76 1.48 5.22
C LEU A 117 20.74 2.98 5.58
N GLN A 118 19.56 3.61 5.56
CA GLN A 118 19.39 5.00 5.97
C GLN A 118 19.26 5.17 7.50
N GLY A 119 19.32 4.08 8.28
CA GLY A 119 19.14 4.12 9.74
C GLY A 119 17.68 4.30 10.19
N HIS A 120 16.72 4.21 9.26
CA HIS A 120 15.28 4.31 9.53
C HIS A 120 14.69 2.95 9.96
N PHE A 121 15.19 2.39 11.05
CA PHE A 121 14.70 1.14 11.62
C PHE A 121 13.97 1.36 12.95
N GLU A 122 12.98 0.51 13.20
CA GLU A 122 12.21 0.51 14.45
C GLU A 122 12.93 -0.33 15.52
N HIS A 123 12.49 -0.18 16.77
CA HIS A 123 12.97 -1.03 17.86
C HIS A 123 12.63 -2.51 17.59
N TYR A 124 13.57 -3.43 17.82
CA TYR A 124 13.44 -4.86 17.48
C TYR A 124 12.17 -5.53 18.04
N LYS A 125 11.68 -5.07 19.20
CA LYS A 125 10.43 -5.55 19.81
C LYS A 125 9.21 -5.30 18.91
N THR A 126 9.15 -4.16 18.22
CA THR A 126 8.04 -3.83 17.31
C THR A 126 8.04 -4.75 16.11
N PHE A 127 9.22 -5.04 15.54
CA PHE A 127 9.37 -6.02 14.48
C PHE A 127 8.94 -7.42 14.93
N GLY A 128 9.41 -7.87 16.10
CA GLY A 128 9.03 -9.18 16.66
C GLY A 128 7.52 -9.28 16.92
N MET A 129 6.89 -8.21 17.40
CA MET A 129 5.44 -8.17 17.58
C MET A 129 4.69 -8.26 16.25
N ARG A 130 5.10 -7.51 15.23
CA ARG A 130 4.49 -7.56 13.88
C ARG A 130 4.54 -8.97 13.30
N LEU A 131 5.71 -9.60 13.35
CA LEU A 131 5.90 -10.98 12.89
C LEU A 131 4.98 -11.94 13.65
N LYS A 132 4.95 -11.84 14.99
CA LYS A 132 4.11 -12.71 15.82
C LYS A 132 2.63 -12.52 15.54
N THR A 133 2.18 -11.29 15.33
CA THR A 133 0.79 -11.00 14.94
C THR A 133 0.43 -11.66 13.62
N TRP A 134 1.28 -11.57 12.60
CA TRP A 134 1.04 -12.23 11.32
C TRP A 134 1.00 -13.76 11.42
N GLU A 135 1.91 -14.35 12.21
CA GLU A 135 1.89 -15.80 12.46
C GLU A 135 0.58 -16.24 13.13
N LEU A 136 0.16 -15.52 14.19
CA LEU A 136 -1.07 -15.84 14.92
C LEU A 136 -2.32 -15.62 14.07
N GLN A 137 -2.35 -14.56 13.27
CA GLN A 137 -3.44 -14.27 12.36
C GLN A 137 -3.55 -15.34 11.28
N SER A 138 -2.44 -15.72 10.66
CA SER A 138 -2.39 -16.81 9.67
C SER A 138 -2.89 -18.14 10.27
N HIS A 139 -2.47 -18.47 11.50
CA HIS A 139 -2.95 -19.66 12.19
C HIS A 139 -4.46 -19.58 12.52
N TYR A 140 -4.97 -18.42 12.94
CA TYR A 140 -6.40 -18.21 13.18
C TYR A 140 -7.22 -18.32 11.89
N ASP A 141 -6.72 -17.75 10.79
CA ASP A 141 -7.38 -17.74 9.49
C ASP A 141 -7.54 -19.12 8.88
N GLN A 142 -6.61 -20.04 9.17
CA GLN A 142 -6.65 -21.43 8.75
C GLN A 142 -7.39 -22.35 9.73
N ASN A 143 -7.80 -21.85 10.90
CA ASN A 143 -8.47 -22.67 11.89
C ASN A 143 -9.89 -23.04 11.43
N PRO A 144 -10.26 -24.33 11.36
CA PRO A 144 -11.60 -24.75 10.93
C PRO A 144 -12.73 -24.29 11.86
N ALA A 145 -12.41 -23.94 13.11
CA ALA A 145 -13.35 -23.37 14.07
C ALA A 145 -13.42 -21.83 13.99
N LYS A 146 -12.74 -21.19 13.03
CA LYS A 146 -12.86 -19.74 12.80
C LYS A 146 -14.34 -19.38 12.56
N GLY A 147 -14.80 -18.34 13.26
CA GLY A 147 -16.22 -17.94 13.28
C GLY A 147 -17.06 -18.65 14.35
N PHE A 148 -16.60 -19.78 14.90
CA PHE A 148 -17.31 -20.56 15.92
C PHE A 148 -16.74 -20.39 17.34
N ILE A 149 -15.55 -19.78 17.50
CA ILE A 149 -14.88 -19.63 18.81
C ILE A 149 -15.34 -18.37 19.58
N GLY A 150 -15.82 -17.35 18.87
CA GLY A 150 -16.19 -16.05 19.44
C GLY A 150 -17.54 -15.98 20.21
N PRO A 151 -18.58 -16.73 19.81
CA PRO A 151 -19.88 -16.70 20.50
C PRO A 151 -19.77 -17.09 21.98
N ARG A 152 -20.47 -16.34 22.85
CA ARG A 152 -20.57 -16.64 24.29
C ARG A 152 -21.75 -17.59 24.57
N VAL A 153 -21.67 -18.79 24.03
CA VAL A 153 -22.71 -19.83 24.16
C VAL A 153 -22.08 -21.15 24.59
N ASP A 154 -22.87 -22.01 25.22
CA ASP A 154 -22.41 -23.35 25.55
C ASP A 154 -22.17 -24.17 24.26
N PRO A 155 -21.16 -25.06 24.23
CA PRO A 155 -20.82 -25.85 23.05
C PRO A 155 -21.82 -27.00 22.86
N ILE A 156 -23.04 -26.68 22.45
CA ILE A 156 -24.10 -27.66 22.21
C ILE A 156 -23.96 -28.22 20.79
N PRO A 157 -23.69 -29.53 20.60
CA PRO A 157 -23.28 -30.08 19.31
C PRO A 157 -24.26 -29.83 18.15
N HIS A 158 -25.57 -29.90 18.37
CA HIS A 158 -26.56 -29.71 17.29
C HIS A 158 -26.55 -28.26 16.76
N GLN A 159 -26.40 -27.27 17.65
CA GLN A 159 -26.38 -25.85 17.28
C GLN A 159 -25.17 -25.52 16.38
N PHE A 160 -23.99 -26.04 16.73
CA PHE A 160 -22.78 -25.87 15.93
C PHE A 160 -22.85 -26.64 14.61
N HIS A 161 -23.48 -27.81 14.60
CA HIS A 161 -23.69 -28.57 13.37
C HIS A 161 -24.57 -27.80 12.37
N ILE A 162 -25.65 -27.18 12.85
CA ILE A 162 -26.52 -26.33 12.03
C ILE A 162 -25.71 -25.14 11.51
N ALA A 163 -25.08 -24.38 12.39
CA ALA A 163 -24.31 -23.19 12.01
C ALA A 163 -23.20 -23.51 10.98
N GLN A 164 -22.46 -24.62 11.16
CA GLN A 164 -21.47 -25.09 10.21
C GLN A 164 -22.07 -25.50 8.86
N THR A 165 -23.24 -26.14 8.86
CA THR A 165 -23.90 -26.57 7.63
C THR A 165 -24.41 -25.38 6.83
N VAL A 166 -25.02 -24.41 7.52
CA VAL A 166 -25.54 -23.20 6.89
C VAL A 166 -24.41 -22.32 6.38
N SER A 167 -23.33 -22.12 7.15
CA SER A 167 -22.20 -21.23 6.79
C SER A 167 -21.38 -21.70 5.58
N ARG A 168 -21.53 -22.95 5.15
CA ARG A 168 -20.87 -23.47 3.94
C ARG A 168 -21.55 -23.03 2.64
N HIS A 169 -22.76 -22.50 2.72
CA HIS A 169 -23.51 -22.03 1.55
C HIS A 169 -23.22 -20.55 1.33
N ALA A 170 -22.84 -20.18 0.10
CA ALA A 170 -22.61 -18.78 -0.27
C ALA A 170 -23.88 -17.92 -0.13
N GLU A 171 -25.04 -18.49 -0.45
CA GLU A 171 -26.35 -17.89 -0.22
C GLU A 171 -27.21 -18.85 0.61
N ALA A 172 -27.18 -18.68 1.94
CA ALA A 172 -27.96 -19.49 2.85
C ALA A 172 -29.44 -19.07 2.87
N ARG A 173 -30.34 -20.00 2.54
CA ARG A 173 -31.80 -19.88 2.73
C ARG A 173 -32.28 -21.09 3.53
N VAL A 174 -32.52 -20.91 4.83
CA VAL A 174 -32.81 -22.02 5.75
C VAL A 174 -33.97 -21.63 6.67
N MET A 175 -34.84 -22.59 6.98
CA MET A 175 -35.89 -22.45 7.99
C MET A 175 -35.47 -23.25 9.24
N LEU A 176 -35.22 -22.56 10.35
CA LEU A 176 -34.95 -23.19 11.64
C LEU A 176 -36.28 -23.52 12.32
N ALA A 177 -36.58 -24.80 12.45
CA ALA A 177 -37.87 -25.30 12.94
C ALA A 177 -37.72 -26.18 14.20
N ASP A 178 -36.60 -26.05 14.92
CA ASP A 178 -36.36 -26.77 16.17
C ASP A 178 -37.40 -26.44 17.24
N GLU A 179 -37.50 -27.29 18.26
CA GLU A 179 -38.40 -27.07 19.38
C GLU A 179 -38.11 -25.75 20.12
N VAL A 180 -39.12 -25.26 20.85
CA VAL A 180 -38.98 -24.02 21.64
C VAL A 180 -37.94 -24.25 22.74
N GLY A 181 -36.96 -23.35 22.85
CA GLY A 181 -35.88 -23.43 23.83
C GLY A 181 -34.61 -24.15 23.35
N LEU A 182 -34.61 -24.77 22.16
CA LEU A 182 -33.41 -25.46 21.62
C LEU A 182 -32.34 -24.53 21.01
N GLY A 183 -32.59 -23.22 20.97
CA GLY A 183 -31.58 -22.24 20.59
C GLY A 183 -31.61 -21.76 19.14
N LYS A 184 -32.78 -21.73 18.48
CA LYS A 184 -32.95 -21.13 17.14
C LYS A 184 -32.33 -19.73 16.98
N THR A 185 -32.36 -18.91 18.03
CA THR A 185 -31.74 -17.57 18.03
C THR A 185 -30.22 -17.60 18.18
N ILE A 186 -29.67 -18.66 18.77
CA ILE A 186 -28.22 -18.91 18.86
C ILE A 186 -27.72 -19.39 17.49
N GLU A 187 -28.43 -20.30 16.85
CA GLU A 187 -28.08 -20.85 15.53
C GLU A 187 -28.14 -19.81 14.41
N ALA A 188 -29.01 -18.81 14.54
CA ALA A 188 -29.16 -17.73 13.57
C ALA A 188 -28.16 -16.58 13.75
N GLY A 189 -27.51 -16.46 14.91
CA GLY A 189 -26.59 -15.37 15.24
C GLY A 189 -25.15 -15.69 14.87
#